data_AF-A0A6B2G8E5-F1
#
_entry.id   AF-A0A6B2G8E5-F1
#
_cell.length_a   1.000
_cell.length_b   1.000
_cell.length_c   1.000
_cell.angle_alpha   90.00
_cell.angle_beta   90.00
_cell.angle_gamma   90.00
#
_symmetry.space_group_name_H-M   'P 1'
#
loop_
_entity.id
_entity.type
_entity.pdbx_description
1 polymer ?
#
loop_
_entity_poly.entity_id
_entity_poly.type
_entity_poly.pdbx_seq_one_letter_code
_entity_poly.pdbx_strand_id
1 'polypeptide(L)'
;KRSSCRFLLILEDKHSGDALKMECLKLLREKVVEEMTVVCNTLVSCIQEYVLTKDYPPNDRVFYLKMCADYYRYLAESLRGTVKIEAAVKAEEFYEKACELALAELKPNDPVRLGLMLNMSVFFYEVQENILKAQKLVRDTLDFALKPGDETENHRDSDVILQLLRDNLSLWNTEIRKTSDDDVSEEKSDSDESNTKE
;
A
#
# COMPACT_ATOMS: atom_id res chain seq x y z
N LYS A 1 16.82 3.53 1.77
CA LYS A 1 16.74 2.15 1.24
C LYS A 1 15.52 1.96 0.32
N ARG A 2 14.27 2.12 0.79
CA ARG A 2 13.07 2.07 -0.07
C ARG A 2 13.15 3.00 -1.31
N SER A 3 13.50 4.28 -1.12
CA SER A 3 13.69 5.22 -2.25
C SER A 3 14.83 4.80 -3.19
N SER A 4 15.89 4.20 -2.65
CA SER A 4 17.02 3.67 -3.43
C SER A 4 16.57 2.48 -4.28
N CYS A 5 15.77 1.56 -3.74
CA CYS A 5 15.18 0.45 -4.52
C CYS A 5 14.31 0.97 -5.66
N ARG A 6 13.42 1.93 -5.40
CA ARG A 6 12.57 2.55 -6.44
C ARG A 6 13.41 3.20 -7.54
N PHE A 7 14.44 3.95 -7.16
CA PHE A 7 15.34 4.58 -8.11
C PHE A 7 16.14 3.56 -8.95
N LEU A 8 16.63 2.48 -8.34
CA LEU A 8 17.34 1.42 -9.06
C LEU A 8 16.45 0.71 -10.09
N LEU A 9 15.17 0.49 -9.76
CA LEU A 9 14.22 -0.07 -10.72
C LEU A 9 14.00 0.84 -11.93
N ILE A 10 13.94 2.15 -11.72
CA ILE A 10 13.85 3.14 -12.82
C ILE A 10 15.12 3.11 -13.69
N LEU A 11 16.29 2.92 -13.08
CA LEU A 11 17.55 2.82 -13.83
C LEU A 11 17.64 1.50 -14.62
N GLU A 12 17.19 0.39 -14.04
CA GLU A 12 17.11 -0.92 -14.71
C GLU A 12 16.23 -0.81 -15.97
N ASP A 13 15.06 -0.18 -15.87
CA ASP A 13 14.17 0.02 -17.02
C ASP A 13 14.82 0.85 -18.14
N LYS A 14 15.43 1.99 -17.77
CA LYS A 14 16.13 2.91 -18.71
C LYS A 14 17.35 2.28 -19.40
N HIS A 15 17.98 1.30 -18.78
CA HIS A 15 19.21 0.67 -19.26
C HIS A 15 19.02 -0.78 -19.73
N SER A 16 17.78 -1.20 -19.98
CA SER A 16 17.41 -2.56 -20.40
C SER A 16 18.18 -3.10 -21.61
N GLY A 17 18.71 -2.24 -22.49
CA GLY A 17 19.54 -2.61 -23.65
C GLY A 17 21.05 -2.79 -23.37
N ASP A 18 21.55 -2.49 -22.18
CA ASP A 18 22.98 -2.62 -21.82
C ASP A 18 23.18 -3.73 -20.78
N ALA A 19 23.55 -4.91 -21.26
CA ALA A 19 23.66 -6.12 -20.43
C ALA A 19 24.61 -5.97 -19.24
N LEU A 20 25.75 -5.27 -19.40
CA LEU A 20 26.72 -5.09 -18.33
C LEU A 20 26.19 -4.13 -17.26
N LYS A 21 25.57 -3.02 -17.67
CA LYS A 21 24.94 -2.10 -16.70
C LYS A 21 23.78 -2.76 -15.98
N MET A 22 22.96 -3.54 -16.69
CA MET A 22 21.85 -4.27 -16.09
C MET A 22 22.32 -5.23 -15.00
N GLU A 23 23.41 -5.95 -15.23
CA GLU A 23 23.97 -6.85 -14.24
C GLU A 23 24.46 -6.09 -12.99
N CYS A 24 25.20 -5.00 -13.19
CA CYS A 24 25.66 -4.15 -12.09
C CYS A 24 24.50 -3.55 -11.26
N LEU A 25 23.44 -3.09 -11.93
CA LEU A 25 22.26 -2.53 -11.28
C LEU A 25 21.50 -3.58 -10.47
N LYS A 26 21.36 -4.81 -11.01
CA LYS A 26 20.75 -5.93 -10.29
C LYS A 26 21.52 -6.30 -9.02
N LEU A 27 22.85 -6.44 -9.12
CA LEU A 27 23.70 -6.74 -7.96
C LEU A 27 23.59 -5.66 -6.88
N LEU A 28 23.57 -4.38 -7.29
CA LEU A 28 23.38 -3.27 -6.36
C LEU A 28 22.00 -3.31 -5.70
N ARG A 29 20.93 -3.59 -6.47
CA ARG A 29 19.57 -3.73 -5.95
C ARG A 29 19.49 -4.87 -4.95
N GLU A 30 20.05 -6.03 -5.26
CA GLU A 30 20.07 -7.20 -4.37
C GLU A 30 20.73 -6.88 -3.04
N LYS A 31 21.89 -6.20 -3.06
CA LYS A 31 22.56 -5.76 -1.84
C LYS A 31 21.70 -4.80 -1.01
N VAL A 32 21.05 -3.82 -1.63
CA VAL A 32 20.17 -2.88 -0.92
C VAL A 32 18.96 -3.61 -0.32
N VAL A 33 18.39 -4.57 -1.04
CA VAL A 33 17.25 -5.39 -0.59
C VAL A 33 17.66 -6.30 0.56
N GLU A 34 18.84 -6.92 0.53
CA GLU A 34 19.37 -7.73 1.63
C GLU A 34 19.50 -6.89 2.91
N GLU A 35 20.16 -5.74 2.84
CA GLU A 35 20.30 -4.89 4.02
C GLU A 35 18.96 -4.34 4.52
N MET A 36 17.99 -4.12 3.63
CA MET A 36 16.64 -3.70 4.00
C MET A 36 15.89 -4.83 4.69
N THR A 37 16.04 -6.07 4.19
CA THR A 37 15.46 -7.28 4.78
C THR A 37 15.96 -7.49 6.20
N VAL A 38 17.26 -7.36 6.44
CA VAL A 38 17.85 -7.47 7.79
C VAL A 38 17.25 -6.42 8.73
N VAL A 39 17.19 -5.15 8.33
CA VAL A 39 16.65 -4.07 9.17
C VAL A 39 15.17 -4.27 9.47
N CYS A 40 14.36 -4.57 8.47
CA CYS A 40 12.92 -4.79 8.64
C CYS A 40 12.64 -5.99 9.55
N ASN A 41 13.29 -7.12 9.31
CA ASN A 41 13.08 -8.33 10.13
C ASN A 41 13.55 -8.12 11.58
N THR A 42 14.69 -7.45 11.78
CA THR A 42 15.19 -7.12 13.13
C THR A 42 14.17 -6.27 13.89
N LEU A 43 13.66 -5.21 13.25
CA LEU A 43 12.72 -4.30 13.89
C LEU A 43 11.38 -4.99 14.19
N VAL A 44 10.85 -5.76 13.24
CA VAL A 44 9.62 -6.54 13.45
C VAL A 44 9.79 -7.52 14.61
N SER A 45 10.90 -8.25 14.66
CA SER A 45 11.18 -9.20 15.76
C SER A 45 11.26 -8.45 17.10
N CYS A 46 11.93 -7.29 17.14
CA CYS A 46 11.98 -6.46 18.34
C CYS A 46 10.59 -6.02 18.83
N ILE A 47 9.72 -5.60 17.91
CA ILE A 47 8.35 -5.21 18.26
C ILE A 47 7.58 -6.42 18.81
N GLN A 48 7.65 -7.57 18.14
CA GLN A 48 6.92 -8.76 18.56
C GLN A 48 7.40 -9.31 19.92
N GLU A 49 8.70 -9.38 20.14
CA GLU A 49 9.28 -10.02 21.31
C GLU A 49 9.28 -9.12 22.56
N TYR A 50 9.48 -7.81 22.40
CA TYR A 50 9.70 -6.90 23.53
C TYR A 50 8.61 -5.85 23.73
N VAL A 51 7.88 -5.49 22.67
CA VAL A 51 6.87 -4.42 22.73
C VAL A 51 5.48 -5.02 22.86
N LEU A 52 5.08 -5.91 21.95
CA LEU A 52 3.75 -6.52 21.96
C LEU A 52 3.52 -7.52 23.11
N THR A 53 4.57 -7.86 23.86
CA THR A 53 4.47 -8.68 25.09
C THR A 53 4.09 -7.87 26.33
N LYS A 54 4.13 -6.54 26.25
CA LYS A 54 3.76 -5.64 27.35
C LYS A 54 2.30 -5.21 27.25
N ASP A 55 1.74 -4.83 28.39
CA ASP A 55 0.41 -4.23 28.44
C ASP A 55 0.50 -2.75 28.07
N TYR A 56 0.00 -2.44 26.88
CA TYR A 56 -0.08 -1.11 26.30
C TYR A 56 -1.55 -0.75 26.05
N PRO A 57 -1.92 0.53 26.11
CA PRO A 57 -3.27 0.95 25.75
C PRO A 57 -3.57 0.52 24.29
N PRO A 58 -4.86 0.31 23.94
CA PRO A 58 -5.22 -0.19 22.61
C PRO A 58 -4.65 0.64 21.46
N ASN A 59 -4.57 1.96 21.61
CA ASN A 59 -4.02 2.87 20.61
C ASN A 59 -2.56 2.51 20.26
N ASP A 60 -1.70 2.36 21.27
CA ASP A 60 -0.29 1.98 21.09
C ASP A 60 -0.16 0.58 20.50
N ARG A 61 -1.00 -0.38 20.92
CA ARG A 61 -0.99 -1.75 20.37
C ARG A 61 -1.34 -1.78 18.89
N VAL A 62 -2.37 -1.02 18.47
CA VAL A 62 -2.73 -0.86 17.06
C VAL A 62 -1.56 -0.22 16.29
N PHE A 63 -0.94 0.82 16.86
CA PHE A 63 0.22 1.48 16.26
C PHE A 63 1.38 0.50 16.01
N TYR A 64 1.74 -0.34 16.99
CA TYR A 64 2.82 -1.32 16.83
C TYR A 64 2.49 -2.44 15.85
N LEU A 65 1.26 -2.95 15.84
CA LEU A 65 0.82 -3.94 14.84
C LEU A 65 0.86 -3.35 13.42
N LYS A 66 0.37 -2.11 13.27
CA LYS A 66 0.46 -1.35 12.01
C LYS A 66 1.92 -1.17 11.58
N MET A 67 2.83 -0.86 12.50
CA MET A 67 4.26 -0.75 12.18
C MET A 67 4.80 -2.06 11.61
N CYS A 68 4.52 -3.22 12.24
CA CYS A 68 4.92 -4.52 11.71
C CYS A 68 4.42 -4.73 10.28
N ALA A 69 3.15 -4.41 10.02
CA ALA A 69 2.55 -4.50 8.69
C ALA A 69 3.27 -3.58 7.67
N ASP A 70 3.55 -2.33 8.04
CA ASP A 70 4.24 -1.36 7.19
C ASP A 70 5.66 -1.84 6.80
N TYR A 71 6.40 -2.45 7.74
CA TYR A 71 7.73 -2.98 7.42
C TYR A 71 7.67 -4.19 6.48
N TYR A 72 6.71 -5.10 6.66
CA TYR A 72 6.49 -6.18 5.70
C TYR A 72 6.03 -5.68 4.34
N ARG A 73 5.18 -4.64 4.30
CA ARG A 73 4.81 -3.96 3.05
C ARG A 73 6.05 -3.40 2.33
N TYR A 74 6.95 -2.72 3.05
CA TYR A 74 8.18 -2.20 2.45
C TYR A 74 9.06 -3.31 1.86
N LEU A 75 9.11 -4.47 2.51
CA LEU A 75 9.78 -5.65 1.96
C LEU A 75 9.08 -6.15 0.71
N ALA A 76 7.76 -6.30 0.72
CA ALA A 76 6.99 -6.75 -0.44
C ALA A 76 7.14 -5.83 -1.67
N GLU A 77 7.26 -4.51 -1.46
CA GLU A 77 7.54 -3.55 -2.55
C GLU A 77 8.92 -3.78 -3.21
N SER A 78 9.90 -4.27 -2.44
CA SER A 78 11.30 -4.37 -2.88
C SER A 78 11.69 -5.78 -3.35
N LEU A 79 11.02 -6.81 -2.83
CA LEU A 79 11.27 -8.22 -3.11
C LEU A 79 10.63 -8.68 -4.43
N ARG A 80 10.98 -9.90 -4.88
CA ARG A 80 10.47 -10.52 -6.12
C ARG A 80 10.13 -11.99 -5.90
N GLY A 81 9.30 -12.57 -6.77
CA GLY A 81 8.94 -13.99 -6.70
C GLY A 81 8.29 -14.40 -5.37
N THR A 82 8.60 -15.61 -4.90
CA THR A 82 7.99 -16.20 -3.69
C THR A 82 8.21 -15.36 -2.44
N VAL A 83 9.39 -14.76 -2.26
CA VAL A 83 9.70 -13.94 -1.08
C VAL A 83 8.89 -12.63 -1.04
N LYS A 84 8.47 -12.08 -2.19
CA LYS A 84 7.49 -10.97 -2.25
C LYS A 84 6.15 -11.43 -1.69
N ILE A 85 5.69 -12.61 -2.12
CA ILE A 85 4.38 -13.17 -1.72
C ILE A 85 4.37 -13.43 -0.21
N GLU A 86 5.41 -14.05 0.33
CA GLU A 86 5.54 -14.29 1.78
C GLU A 86 5.52 -12.99 2.59
N ALA A 87 6.24 -11.95 2.13
CA ALA A 87 6.22 -10.65 2.79
C ALA A 87 4.84 -9.98 2.72
N ALA A 88 4.14 -10.11 1.59
CA ALA A 88 2.79 -9.57 1.42
C ALA A 88 1.77 -10.27 2.33
N VAL A 89 1.84 -11.61 2.45
CA VAL A 89 0.98 -12.38 3.36
C VAL A 89 1.19 -11.92 4.80
N LYS A 90 2.45 -11.79 5.25
CA LYS A 90 2.75 -11.29 6.59
C LYS A 90 2.25 -9.86 6.80
N ALA A 91 2.40 -8.98 5.81
CA ALA A 91 1.86 -7.63 5.90
C ALA A 91 0.34 -7.63 6.10
N GLU A 92 -0.38 -8.45 5.34
CA GLU A 92 -1.84 -8.59 5.45
C GLU A 92 -2.24 -9.12 6.83
N GLU A 93 -1.60 -10.18 7.34
CA GLU A 93 -1.89 -10.73 8.67
C GLU A 93 -1.74 -9.68 9.79
N PHE A 94 -0.72 -8.83 9.73
CA PHE A 94 -0.54 -7.76 10.73
C PHE A 94 -1.54 -6.61 10.55
N TYR A 95 -1.87 -6.24 9.31
CA TYR A 95 -2.92 -5.24 9.05
C TYR A 95 -4.28 -5.73 9.54
N GLU A 96 -4.63 -6.99 9.32
CA GLU A 96 -5.89 -7.58 9.80
C GLU A 96 -5.97 -7.57 11.32
N LYS A 97 -4.92 -8.03 12.01
CA LYS A 97 -4.84 -7.96 13.49
C LYS A 97 -4.96 -6.53 14.02
N ALA A 98 -4.29 -5.57 13.38
CA ALA A 98 -4.38 -4.17 13.75
C ALA A 98 -5.81 -3.62 13.51
N CYS A 99 -6.45 -4.04 12.41
CA CYS A 99 -7.78 -3.62 12.02
C CYS A 99 -8.83 -4.13 13.00
N GLU A 100 -8.81 -5.42 13.34
CA GLU A 100 -9.71 -6.02 14.33
C GLU A 100 -9.65 -5.26 15.66
N LEU A 101 -8.44 -5.00 16.17
CA LEU A 101 -8.26 -4.26 17.43
C LEU A 101 -8.72 -2.80 17.32
N ALA A 102 -8.40 -2.12 16.21
CA ALA A 102 -8.79 -0.73 16.00
C ALA A 102 -10.31 -0.56 15.85
N LEU A 103 -10.99 -1.50 15.19
CA LEU A 103 -12.44 -1.49 15.04
C LEU A 103 -13.15 -1.70 16.38
N ALA A 104 -12.57 -2.52 17.26
CA ALA A 104 -13.11 -2.83 18.59
C ALA A 104 -12.87 -1.70 19.61
N GLU A 105 -11.68 -1.10 19.61
CA GLU A 105 -11.21 -0.26 20.72
C GLU A 105 -11.07 1.23 20.39
N LEU A 106 -11.03 1.62 19.10
CA LEU A 106 -10.77 3.01 18.69
C LEU A 106 -11.98 3.63 17.99
N LYS A 107 -12.22 4.93 18.26
CA LYS A 107 -13.26 5.71 17.56
C LYS A 107 -12.97 5.77 16.06
N PRO A 108 -13.99 5.83 15.17
CA PRO A 108 -13.79 5.91 13.72
C PRO A 108 -12.92 7.07 13.24
N ASN A 109 -12.90 8.20 13.95
CA ASN A 109 -12.10 9.38 13.65
C ASN A 109 -10.75 9.44 14.40
N ASP A 110 -10.37 8.37 15.12
CA ASP A 110 -9.09 8.30 15.81
C ASP A 110 -7.92 8.33 14.79
N PRO A 111 -6.90 9.19 14.97
CA PRO A 111 -5.79 9.31 14.03
C PRO A 111 -5.03 8.00 13.77
N VAL A 112 -4.89 7.12 14.77
CA VAL A 112 -4.19 5.85 14.63
C VAL A 112 -5.03 4.85 13.84
N ARG A 113 -6.34 4.79 14.09
CA ARG A 113 -7.26 4.01 13.25
C ARG A 113 -7.28 4.51 11.81
N LEU A 114 -7.39 5.82 11.59
CA LEU A 114 -7.37 6.39 10.24
C LEU A 114 -6.03 6.14 9.52
N GLY A 115 -4.91 6.31 10.23
CA GLY A 115 -3.57 6.04 9.69
C GLY A 115 -3.36 4.57 9.34
N LEU A 116 -3.96 3.65 10.09
CA LEU A 116 -4.01 2.23 9.74
C LEU A 116 -4.76 2.00 8.43
N MET A 117 -5.98 2.53 8.30
CA MET A 117 -6.79 2.37 7.09
C MET A 117 -6.11 2.96 5.85
N LEU A 118 -5.47 4.13 6.00
CA LEU A 118 -4.66 4.75 4.95
C LEU A 118 -3.57 3.80 4.48
N ASN A 119 -2.73 3.29 5.39
CA ASN A 119 -1.61 2.44 5.00
C ASN A 119 -2.05 1.08 4.44
N MET A 120 -3.12 0.49 4.99
CA MET A 120 -3.71 -0.76 4.50
C MET A 120 -4.35 -0.57 3.11
N SER A 121 -4.93 0.60 2.82
CA SER A 121 -5.46 0.90 1.48
C SER A 121 -4.33 1.00 0.45
N VAL A 122 -3.22 1.65 0.80
CA VAL A 122 -2.01 1.73 -0.04
C VAL A 122 -1.39 0.35 -0.24
N PHE A 123 -1.42 -0.52 0.76
CA PHE A 123 -1.00 -1.92 0.62
C PHE A 123 -1.82 -2.66 -0.44
N PHE A 124 -3.15 -2.58 -0.37
CA PHE A 124 -4.02 -3.22 -1.35
C PHE A 124 -3.81 -2.69 -2.77
N TYR A 125 -3.55 -1.39 -2.89
CA TYR A 125 -3.28 -0.77 -4.17
C TYR A 125 -1.87 -1.10 -4.71
N GLU A 126 -0.79 -0.77 -3.98
CA GLU A 126 0.59 -0.87 -4.48
C GLU A 126 1.16 -2.30 -4.46
N VAL A 127 0.71 -3.17 -3.55
CA VAL A 127 1.33 -4.50 -3.34
C VAL A 127 0.45 -5.65 -3.83
N GLN A 128 -0.85 -5.60 -3.52
CA GLN A 128 -1.81 -6.63 -3.99
C GLN A 128 -2.42 -6.30 -5.36
N GLU A 129 -2.14 -5.12 -5.91
CA GLU A 129 -2.67 -4.67 -7.21
C GLU A 129 -4.21 -4.75 -7.27
N ASN A 130 -4.87 -4.59 -6.11
CA ASN A 130 -6.31 -4.72 -5.94
C ASN A 130 -6.94 -3.35 -5.65
N ILE A 131 -7.11 -2.57 -6.72
CA ILE A 131 -7.67 -1.22 -6.65
C ILE A 131 -9.08 -1.22 -6.04
N LEU A 132 -9.93 -2.20 -6.37
CA LEU A 132 -11.30 -2.27 -5.85
C LEU A 132 -11.34 -2.44 -4.33
N LYS A 133 -10.49 -3.34 -3.78
CA LYS A 133 -10.37 -3.55 -2.33
C LYS A 133 -9.82 -2.31 -1.63
N ALA A 134 -8.80 -1.67 -2.21
CA ALA A 134 -8.24 -0.41 -1.71
C ALA A 134 -9.29 0.70 -1.63
N GLN A 135 -10.01 0.94 -2.74
CA GLN A 135 -11.03 1.98 -2.79
C GLN A 135 -12.22 1.71 -1.87
N LYS A 136 -12.68 0.44 -1.79
CA LYS A 136 -13.74 0.06 -0.86
C LYS A 136 -13.34 0.38 0.57
N LEU A 137 -12.12 0.01 0.98
CA LEU A 137 -11.61 0.33 2.32
C LEU A 137 -11.61 1.84 2.60
N VAL A 138 -11.15 2.65 1.64
CA VAL A 138 -11.12 4.12 1.79
C VAL A 138 -12.53 4.70 1.88
N ARG A 139 -13.46 4.28 1.01
CA ARG A 139 -14.86 4.73 1.04
C ARG A 139 -15.54 4.39 2.36
N ASP A 140 -15.44 3.14 2.78
CA ASP A 140 -15.99 2.68 4.07
C ASP A 140 -15.40 3.53 5.21
N THR A 141 -14.09 3.75 5.22
CA THR A 141 -13.40 4.57 6.25
C THR A 141 -13.92 6.01 6.29
N LEU A 142 -14.05 6.67 5.13
CA LEU A 142 -14.58 8.04 5.04
C LEU A 142 -16.03 8.10 5.53
N ASP A 143 -16.86 7.15 5.13
CA ASP A 143 -18.28 7.09 5.54
C ASP A 143 -18.43 6.86 7.05
N PHE A 144 -17.57 6.06 7.68
CA PHE A 144 -17.60 5.86 9.13
C PHE A 144 -17.03 7.05 9.91
N ALA A 145 -15.98 7.69 9.41
CA ALA A 145 -15.32 8.80 10.09
C ALA A 145 -16.10 10.12 10.02
N LEU A 146 -16.91 10.32 8.96
CA LEU A 146 -17.69 11.55 8.73
C LEU A 146 -19.13 11.47 9.24
N LYS A 147 -19.56 10.33 9.79
CA LYS A 147 -20.89 10.22 10.42
C LYS A 147 -20.98 11.21 11.58
N PRO A 148 -22.07 11.98 11.71
CA PRO A 148 -22.29 12.85 12.84
C PRO A 148 -22.17 12.05 14.15
N GLY A 149 -21.12 12.34 14.91
CA GLY A 149 -20.75 11.66 16.14
C GLY A 149 -20.26 12.69 17.16
N ASP A 150 -19.66 12.22 18.26
CA ASP A 150 -19.16 13.08 19.34
C ASP A 150 -18.06 14.03 18.82
N GLU A 151 -18.45 15.24 18.39
CA GLU A 151 -17.61 16.31 17.78
C GLU A 151 -16.54 16.85 18.74
N THR A 152 -16.47 16.32 19.96
CA THR A 152 -15.69 16.88 21.06
C THR A 152 -14.18 16.70 20.91
N GLU A 153 -13.71 15.84 20.00
CA GLU A 153 -12.29 15.59 19.76
C GLU A 153 -11.94 15.52 18.27
N ASN A 154 -12.16 16.62 17.54
CA ASN A 154 -11.63 16.74 16.18
C ASN A 154 -10.12 17.02 16.25
N HIS A 155 -9.31 15.97 16.10
CA HIS A 155 -7.85 16.07 16.07
C HIS A 155 -7.39 16.58 14.71
N ARG A 156 -6.58 17.64 14.67
CA ARG A 156 -6.00 18.16 13.41
C ARG A 156 -5.30 17.07 12.57
N ASP A 157 -4.73 16.08 13.24
CA ASP A 157 -4.07 14.95 12.59
C ASP A 157 -5.06 14.06 11.82
N SER A 158 -6.29 13.89 12.33
CA SER A 158 -7.35 13.15 11.66
C SER A 158 -7.77 13.83 10.36
N ASP A 159 -7.88 15.17 10.35
CA ASP A 159 -8.24 15.92 9.14
C ASP A 159 -7.20 15.75 8.03
N VAL A 160 -5.91 15.77 8.38
CA VAL A 160 -4.82 15.53 7.42
C VAL A 160 -4.91 14.13 6.84
N ILE A 161 -5.15 13.11 7.66
CA ILE A 161 -5.25 11.72 7.19
C ILE A 161 -6.50 11.52 6.32
N LEU A 162 -7.64 12.11 6.70
CA LEU A 162 -8.86 12.06 5.89
C LEU A 162 -8.67 12.75 4.54
N GLN A 163 -7.90 13.82 4.48
CA GLN A 163 -7.55 14.44 3.21
C GLN A 163 -6.68 13.52 2.35
N LEU A 164 -5.65 12.89 2.92
CA LEU A 164 -4.81 11.92 2.20
C LEU A 164 -5.62 10.73 1.67
N LEU A 165 -6.60 10.24 2.43
CA LEU A 165 -7.54 9.21 1.99
C LEU A 165 -8.35 9.67 0.76
N ARG A 166 -8.87 10.90 0.78
CA ARG A 166 -9.62 11.48 -0.36
C ARG A 166 -8.72 11.66 -1.59
N ASP A 167 -7.50 12.14 -1.40
CA ASP A 167 -6.54 12.36 -2.48
C ASP A 167 -6.18 11.03 -3.17
N ASN A 168 -5.89 9.98 -2.38
CA ASN A 168 -5.66 8.63 -2.90
C ASN A 168 -6.87 8.09 -3.68
N LEU A 169 -8.08 8.22 -3.12
CA LEU A 169 -9.29 7.77 -3.80
C LEU A 169 -9.52 8.47 -5.14
N SER A 170 -9.27 9.79 -5.19
CA SER A 170 -9.37 10.58 -6.42
C SER A 170 -8.36 10.13 -7.48
N LEU A 171 -7.11 9.89 -7.06
CA LEU A 171 -6.05 9.42 -7.94
C LEU A 171 -6.39 8.05 -8.55
N TRP A 172 -6.81 7.09 -7.73
CA TRP A 172 -7.16 5.74 -8.20
C TRP A 172 -8.43 5.70 -9.07
N ASN A 173 -9.41 6.58 -8.82
CA ASN A 173 -10.57 6.71 -9.70
C ASN A 173 -10.20 7.21 -11.10
N THR A 174 -9.18 8.07 -11.19
CA THR A 174 -8.70 8.60 -12.47
C THR A 174 -7.99 7.51 -13.29
N GLU A 175 -7.27 6.61 -12.63
CA GLU A 175 -6.58 5.50 -13.28
C GLU A 175 -7.56 4.48 -13.88
N ILE A 176 -8.61 4.11 -13.14
CA ILE A 176 -9.66 3.21 -13.67
C ILE A 176 -10.30 3.81 -14.93
N ARG A 177 -10.61 5.11 -14.91
CA ARG A 177 -11.20 5.78 -16.08
C ARG A 177 -10.28 5.73 -17.30
N LYS A 178 -8.97 5.92 -17.12
CA LYS A 178 -7.99 5.78 -18.20
C LYS A 178 -7.96 4.35 -18.75
N THR A 179 -7.89 3.35 -17.88
CA THR A 179 -7.90 1.94 -18.32
C THR A 179 -9.20 1.57 -19.05
N SER A 180 -10.34 2.17 -18.69
CA SER A 180 -11.63 1.91 -19.36
C SER A 180 -11.82 2.69 -20.65
N ASP A 181 -11.21 3.87 -20.81
CA ASP A 181 -11.27 4.67 -22.04
C ASP A 181 -10.31 4.11 -23.11
N ASP A 182 -9.19 3.51 -22.71
CA ASP A 182 -8.25 2.83 -23.61
C ASP A 182 -8.90 1.58 -24.27
N ASP A 183 -9.67 0.80 -23.51
CA ASP A 183 -10.42 -0.38 -24.03
C ASP A 183 -11.51 0.00 -25.05
N VAL A 184 -12.08 1.21 -25.00
CA VAL A 184 -13.12 1.67 -25.96
C VAL A 184 -12.49 2.22 -27.26
N SER A 185 -11.19 2.54 -27.23
CA SER A 185 -10.48 3.10 -28.38
C SER A 185 -9.93 2.05 -29.35
N GLU A 186 -9.74 0.80 -28.92
CA GLU A 186 -9.32 -0.30 -29.80
C GLU A 186 -10.47 -0.97 -30.58
N GLU A 187 -11.74 -0.84 -30.16
CA GLU A 187 -12.88 -1.47 -30.87
C GLU A 187 -13.44 -0.65 -32.04
N LYS A 188 -12.94 0.56 -32.32
CA LYS A 188 -13.46 1.43 -33.40
C LYS A 188 -12.63 1.50 -34.68
N SER A 189 -11.53 0.76 -34.80
CA SER A 189 -10.70 0.81 -36.03
C SER A 189 -10.98 -0.28 -37.06
N ASP A 190 -11.90 -1.22 -36.82
CA ASP A 190 -12.04 -2.42 -37.68
C ASP A 190 -13.39 -2.60 -38.41
N SER A 191 -14.22 -1.54 -38.51
CA SER A 191 -15.55 -1.65 -39.17
C SER A 191 -15.75 -0.84 -40.46
N ASP A 192 -14.73 -0.19 -41.03
CA ASP A 192 -14.91 0.70 -42.20
C ASP A 192 -14.11 0.29 -43.48
N GLU A 193 -13.72 -0.98 -43.63
CA GLU A 193 -13.18 -1.50 -44.90
C GLU A 193 -13.93 -2.75 -45.42
N SER A 194 -15.24 -2.64 -45.61
CA SER A 194 -15.94 -3.59 -46.49
C SER A 194 -17.19 -2.98 -47.12
N ASN A 195 -17.04 -2.00 -48.01
CA ASN A 195 -18.03 -1.81 -49.07
C ASN A 195 -17.45 -1.13 -50.31
N THR A 196 -16.69 -1.88 -51.11
CA THR A 196 -16.56 -1.57 -52.53
C THR A 196 -16.29 -2.86 -53.30
N LYS A 197 -17.33 -3.35 -53.99
CA LYS A 197 -17.34 -4.16 -55.23
C LYS A 197 -18.48 -5.19 -55.18
N GLU A 198 -19.61 -4.86 -55.79
CA GLU A 198 -20.06 -5.43 -57.07
C GLU A 198 -21.16 -4.55 -57.68
#